data_AF-A0A916PCL5-F1
#
_entry.id   AF-A0A916PCL5-F1
#
_cell.length_a   1.000
_cell.length_b   1.000
_cell.length_c   1.000
_cell.angle_alpha   90.00
_cell.angle_beta   90.00
_cell.angle_gamma   90.00
#
_symmetry.space_group_name_H-M   'P 1'
#
loop_
_entity.id
_entity.type
_entity.pdbx_description
1 polymer ?
#
loop_
_entity_poly.entity_id
_entity_poly.type
_entity_poly.pdbx_seq_one_letter_code
_entity_poly.pdbx_strand_id
1 'polypeptide(L)'
;MIYPGRKQVFRKLEHGVFCGDTLGEHGENLPGDPLLVPIMTNGRRIRQHAPTLDGARDWARQQIDALPPELRSLEDTGYSYPVAVSDRIVGELARLRHADTAEAHPGSNVVGAKAKRP
;
A
#
# COMPACT_ATOMS: atom_id res chain seq x y z
N MET A 1 10.52 2.98 2.23
CA MET A 1 10.11 3.43 0.86
C MET A 1 8.64 3.80 0.93
N ILE A 2 8.22 4.90 0.29
CA ILE A 2 6.80 5.35 0.27
C ILE A 2 6.34 5.36 -1.18
N TYR A 3 5.20 4.73 -1.48
CA TYR A 3 4.62 4.72 -2.82
C TYR A 3 3.64 5.89 -3.03
N PRO A 4 3.71 6.58 -4.18
CA PRO A 4 2.89 7.76 -4.46
C PRO A 4 1.41 7.40 -4.64
N GLY A 5 0.57 8.44 -4.65
CA GLY A 5 -0.82 8.33 -5.06
C GLY A 5 -1.76 7.61 -4.09
N ARG A 6 -3.05 7.64 -4.45
CA ARG A 6 -4.11 6.86 -3.80
C ARG A 6 -3.99 5.40 -4.25
N LYS A 7 -4.12 4.47 -3.32
CA LYS A 7 -3.84 3.04 -3.54
C LYS A 7 -5.04 2.16 -3.18
N GLN A 8 -5.04 0.94 -3.71
CA GLN A 8 -5.90 -0.17 -3.36
C GLN A 8 -5.01 -1.40 -3.11
N VAL A 9 -5.48 -2.32 -2.25
CA VAL A 9 -4.82 -3.60 -2.02
C VAL A 9 -5.76 -4.71 -2.49
N PHE A 10 -5.23 -5.66 -3.26
CA PHE A 10 -5.97 -6.80 -3.78
C PHE A 10 -5.40 -8.09 -3.20
N ARG A 11 -6.23 -8.92 -2.59
CA ARG A 11 -5.83 -10.20 -2.02
C ARG A 11 -6.14 -11.34 -2.98
N LYS A 12 -5.14 -12.17 -3.26
CA LYS A 12 -5.33 -13.37 -4.08
C LYS A 12 -5.74 -14.55 -3.21
N LEU A 13 -6.73 -15.28 -3.69
CA LEU A 13 -7.24 -16.49 -3.07
C LEU A 13 -7.09 -17.63 -4.06
N GLU A 14 -6.39 -18.69 -3.66
CA GLU A 14 -6.24 -19.91 -4.45
C GLU A 14 -6.62 -21.11 -3.59
N HIS A 15 -7.56 -21.92 -4.09
CA HIS A 15 -8.05 -23.12 -3.38
C HIS A 15 -8.49 -22.84 -1.93
N GLY A 16 -9.05 -21.65 -1.68
CA GLY A 16 -9.51 -21.24 -0.35
C GLY A 16 -8.41 -20.72 0.59
N VAL A 17 -7.17 -20.58 0.11
CA VAL A 17 -6.03 -20.07 0.88
C VAL A 17 -5.53 -18.75 0.28
N PHE A 18 -5.24 -17.78 1.13
CA PHE A 18 -4.63 -16.52 0.72
C PHE A 18 -3.19 -16.74 0.27
N CYS A 19 -2.88 -16.39 -0.97
CA CYS A 19 -1.57 -16.67 -1.58
C CYS A 19 -0.73 -15.42 -1.87
N GLY A 20 -1.21 -14.24 -1.48
CA GLY A 20 -0.46 -12.99 -1.62
C GLY A 20 -1.36 -11.78 -1.81
N ASP A 21 -0.79 -10.60 -1.58
CA ASP A 21 -1.46 -9.33 -1.80
C ASP A 21 -0.74 -8.53 -2.90
N THR A 22 -1.49 -7.71 -3.65
CA THR A 22 -0.94 -6.80 -4.66
C THR A 22 -1.39 -5.37 -4.36
N LEU A 23 -0.44 -4.46 -4.20
CA LEU A 23 -0.67 -3.03 -4.05
C LEU A 23 -0.82 -2.40 -5.45
N GLY A 24 -2.00 -1.86 -5.74
CA GLY A 24 -2.32 -1.19 -7.00
C GLY A 24 -2.72 0.27 -6.81
N GLU A 25 -2.80 1.03 -7.90
CA GLU A 25 -3.41 2.36 -7.86
C GLU A 25 -4.91 2.25 -7.53
N HIS A 26 -5.49 3.31 -6.95
CA HIS A 26 -6.90 3.28 -6.51
C HIS A 26 -7.92 2.90 -7.60
N GLY A 27 -7.67 3.28 -8.85
CA GLY A 27 -8.54 2.97 -10.00
C GLY A 27 -8.04 1.79 -10.85
N GLU A 28 -7.00 1.10 -10.42
CA GLU A 28 -6.46 -0.05 -11.14
C GLU A 28 -7.37 -1.27 -10.94
N ASN A 29 -7.55 -2.06 -11.99
CA ASN A 29 -8.28 -3.34 -11.89
C ASN A 29 -7.26 -4.48 -11.94
N LEU A 30 -7.02 -5.13 -10.80
CA LEU A 30 -6.05 -6.21 -10.65
C LEU A 30 -6.76 -7.50 -10.18
N PRO A 31 -6.19 -8.68 -10.44
CA PRO A 31 -6.72 -9.93 -9.91
C PRO A 31 -6.75 -9.95 -8.37
N GLY A 32 -7.78 -10.58 -7.81
CA GLY A 32 -7.99 -10.73 -6.38
C GLY A 32 -9.09 -9.82 -5.82
N ASP A 33 -9.40 -10.00 -4.54
CA ASP A 33 -10.46 -9.27 -3.86
C ASP A 33 -9.93 -7.94 -3.29
N PRO A 34 -10.61 -6.80 -3.52
CA PRO A 34 -10.19 -5.52 -2.98
C PRO A 34 -10.39 -5.46 -1.46
N LEU A 35 -9.36 -5.09 -0.71
CA LEU A 35 -9.38 -5.06 0.75
C LEU A 35 -9.84 -3.71 1.32
N LEU A 36 -9.57 -2.60 0.65
CA LEU A 36 -10.04 -1.28 1.10
C LEU A 36 -11.45 -1.03 0.59
N VAL A 37 -12.39 -0.93 1.53
CA VAL A 37 -13.81 -0.63 1.27
C VAL A 37 -14.19 0.74 1.84
N PRO A 38 -15.07 1.51 1.18
CA PRO A 38 -15.53 2.80 1.70
C PRO A 38 -16.35 2.62 3.00
N ILE A 39 -15.90 3.22 4.11
CA ILE A 39 -16.67 3.21 5.38
C ILE A 39 -17.37 4.56 5.67
N MET A 40 -16.97 5.61 4.96
CA MET A 40 -17.48 6.98 5.12
C MET A 40 -17.44 7.71 3.78
N THR A 41 -18.43 8.55 3.51
CA THR A 41 -18.45 9.46 2.35
C THR A 41 -19.07 10.79 2.76
N ASN A 42 -18.43 11.91 2.38
CA ASN A 42 -18.87 13.27 2.74
C ASN A 42 -19.13 13.43 4.25
N GLY A 43 -18.21 12.92 5.09
CA GLY A 43 -18.31 12.98 6.55
C GLY A 43 -19.38 12.08 7.19
N ARG A 44 -20.12 11.29 6.40
CA ARG A 44 -21.18 10.40 6.89
C ARG A 44 -20.79 8.94 6.77
N ARG A 45 -20.94 8.18 7.85
CA ARG A 45 -20.66 6.73 7.88
C ARG A 45 -21.63 5.97 6.98
N ILE A 46 -21.12 4.96 6.28
CA ILE A 46 -21.88 4.06 5.43
C ILE A 46 -22.29 2.84 6.26
N ARG A 47 -23.55 2.79 6.70
CA ARG A 47 -24.03 1.79 7.69
C ARG A 47 -23.91 0.34 7.22
N GLN A 48 -24.09 0.07 5.93
CA GLN A 48 -23.97 -1.27 5.34
C GLN A 48 -22.57 -1.90 5.49
N HIS A 49 -21.53 -1.10 5.74
CA HIS A 49 -20.16 -1.58 5.94
C HIS A 49 -19.74 -1.62 7.41
N ALA A 50 -20.65 -1.33 8.35
CA ALA A 50 -20.39 -1.46 9.77
C ALA A 50 -20.79 -2.87 10.23
N PRO A 51 -19.83 -3.77 10.52
CA PRO A 51 -20.15 -5.11 10.99
C PRO A 51 -20.71 -5.08 12.42
N THR A 52 -21.56 -6.05 12.75
CA THR A 52 -21.86 -6.38 14.15
C THR A 52 -20.64 -7.02 14.80
N LEU A 53 -20.60 -7.10 16.14
CA LEU A 53 -19.51 -7.79 16.84
C LEU A 53 -19.42 -9.27 16.44
N ASP A 54 -20.56 -9.96 16.34
CA ASP A 54 -20.56 -11.38 15.96
C ASP A 54 -20.17 -11.57 14.49
N GLY A 55 -20.65 -10.69 13.60
CA GLY A 55 -20.23 -10.70 12.20
C GLY A 55 -18.73 -10.45 12.03
N ALA A 56 -18.15 -9.55 12.83
CA ALA A 56 -16.71 -9.31 12.82
C ALA A 56 -15.91 -10.52 13.34
N ARG A 57 -16.41 -11.24 14.37
CA ARG A 57 -15.78 -12.47 14.89
C ARG A 57 -15.81 -13.60 13.88
N ASP A 58 -16.96 -13.83 13.25
CA ASP A 58 -17.11 -14.89 12.25
C ASP A 58 -16.26 -14.60 11.02
N TRP A 59 -16.22 -13.34 10.57
CA TRP A 59 -15.33 -12.93 9.49
C TRP A 59 -13.86 -13.15 9.87
N ALA A 60 -13.42 -12.72 11.06
CA ALA A 60 -12.05 -12.93 11.51
C ALA A 60 -11.66 -14.41 11.54
N ARG A 61 -12.56 -15.30 12.01
CA ARG A 61 -12.33 -16.75 11.99
C ARG A 61 -12.12 -17.26 10.56
N GLN A 62 -13.01 -16.89 9.63
CA GLN A 62 -12.90 -17.26 8.22
C GLN A 62 -11.60 -16.75 7.58
N GLN A 63 -11.19 -15.51 7.89
CA GLN A 63 -9.94 -14.96 7.38
C GLN A 63 -8.72 -15.70 7.93
N ILE A 64 -8.72 -16.07 9.23
CA ILE A 64 -7.64 -16.86 9.84
C ILE A 64 -7.58 -18.25 9.22
N ASP A 65 -8.72 -18.91 9.00
CA ASP A 65 -8.80 -20.25 8.40
C ASP A 65 -8.25 -20.26 6.95
N ALA A 66 -8.40 -19.14 6.23
CA ALA A 66 -7.87 -18.95 4.88
C ALA A 66 -6.39 -18.55 4.84
N LEU A 67 -5.72 -18.30 5.97
CA LEU A 67 -4.29 -18.01 5.95
C LEU A 67 -3.46 -19.26 5.57
N PRO A 68 -2.31 -19.06 4.90
CA PRO A 68 -1.29 -20.10 4.78
C PRO A 68 -1.01 -20.76 6.14
N PRO A 69 -0.85 -22.10 6.21
CA PRO A 69 -0.49 -22.81 7.44
C PRO A 69 0.67 -22.18 8.20
N GLU A 70 1.67 -21.68 7.47
CA GLU A 70 2.87 -21.06 8.00
C GLU A 70 2.59 -19.78 8.78
N LEU A 71 1.54 -19.04 8.39
CA LEU A 71 1.09 -17.82 9.07
C LEU A 71 0.09 -18.10 10.20
N ARG A 72 -0.40 -19.34 10.33
CA ARG A 72 -1.25 -19.78 11.45
C ARG A 72 -0.43 -20.30 12.62
N SER A 73 0.86 -20.57 12.41
CA SER A 73 1.79 -20.97 13.48
C SER A 73 2.09 -19.80 14.40
N LEU A 74 2.31 -20.09 15.69
CA LEU A 74 2.84 -19.14 16.66
C LEU A 74 4.37 -19.11 16.66
N GLU A 75 5.01 -20.13 16.07
CA GLU A 75 6.46 -20.21 15.90
C GLU A 75 6.87 -19.44 14.64
N ASP A 76 8.09 -18.90 14.63
CA ASP A 76 8.66 -18.29 13.44
C ASP A 76 8.96 -19.37 12.39
N THR A 77 8.17 -19.38 11.32
CA THR A 77 8.32 -20.32 10.20
C THR A 77 9.29 -19.81 9.13
N GLY A 78 9.78 -18.56 9.24
CA GLY A 78 10.55 -17.89 8.20
C GLY A 78 9.75 -17.61 6.91
N TYR A 79 8.44 -17.91 6.90
CA TYR A 79 7.59 -17.68 5.73
C TYR A 79 7.28 -16.19 5.57
N SER A 80 7.61 -15.64 4.40
CA SER A 80 7.29 -14.27 4.05
C SER A 80 6.09 -14.23 3.12
N TYR A 81 4.98 -13.66 3.60
CA TYR A 81 3.77 -13.54 2.81
C TYR A 81 4.01 -12.64 1.58
N PRO A 82 3.71 -13.12 0.35
CA PRO A 82 4.01 -12.35 -0.85
C PRO A 82 3.21 -11.04 -0.91
N VAL A 83 3.92 -9.92 -1.02
CA VAL A 83 3.32 -8.61 -1.29
C VAL A 83 3.98 -8.02 -2.54
N ALA A 84 3.22 -7.94 -3.62
CA ALA A 84 3.65 -7.34 -4.88
C ALA A 84 3.21 -5.88 -4.98
N VAL A 85 3.89 -5.10 -5.81
CA VAL A 85 3.52 -3.72 -6.15
C VAL A 85 3.30 -3.65 -7.65
N SER A 86 2.20 -3.03 -8.09
CA SER A 86 1.86 -2.98 -9.50
C SER A 86 2.88 -2.17 -10.31
N ASP A 87 3.02 -2.52 -11.58
CA ASP A 87 3.89 -1.81 -12.53
C ASP A 87 3.50 -0.33 -12.65
N ARG A 88 2.21 -0.01 -12.50
CA ARG A 88 1.72 1.38 -12.51
C ARG A 88 2.31 2.19 -11.36
N ILE A 89 2.25 1.66 -10.13
CA ILE A 89 2.85 2.33 -8.96
C ILE A 89 4.38 2.47 -9.12
N VAL A 90 5.05 1.42 -9.58
CA VAL A 90 6.51 1.43 -9.77
C VAL A 90 6.90 2.47 -10.83
N GLY A 91 6.18 2.50 -11.95
CA GLY A 91 6.38 3.47 -13.02
C GLY A 91 6.15 4.91 -12.56
N GLU A 92 5.10 5.16 -11.77
CA GLU A 92 4.82 6.49 -11.24
C GLU A 92 5.88 6.94 -10.23
N LEU A 93 6.33 6.05 -9.34
CA LEU A 93 7.42 6.36 -8.42
C LEU A 93 8.72 6.71 -9.17
N ALA A 94 9.03 5.97 -10.24
CA ALA A 94 10.19 6.27 -11.07
C ALA A 94 10.07 7.66 -11.72
N ARG A 95 8.92 7.98 -12.33
CA ARG A 95 8.66 9.31 -12.91
C ARG A 95 8.87 10.44 -11.92
N LEU A 96 8.30 10.33 -10.72
CA LEU A 96 8.43 11.36 -9.68
C LEU A 96 9.89 11.54 -9.24
N ARG A 97 10.62 10.44 -9.06
CA ARG A 97 12.06 10.51 -8.72
C ARG A 97 12.88 11.19 -9.81
N HIS A 98 12.59 10.92 -11.08
CA HIS A 98 13.26 11.55 -12.21
C HIS A 98 12.90 13.03 -12.34
N ALA A 99 11.66 13.43 -12.05
CA ALA A 99 11.23 14.82 -12.04
C ALA A 99 11.95 15.61 -10.92
N ASP A 100 12.04 15.04 -9.71
CA ASP A 100 12.75 15.64 -8.58
C ASP A 100 14.25 15.84 -8.87
N THR A 101 14.87 14.92 -9.62
CA THR A 101 16.28 15.07 -10.03
C THR A 101 16.47 16.10 -11.14
N ALA A 102 15.49 16.28 -12.02
CA ALA A 102 15.54 17.28 -13.10
C ALA A 102 15.27 18.71 -12.60
N GLU A 103 14.47 18.87 -11.54
CA GLU A 103 14.19 20.19 -10.94
C GLU A 103 15.28 20.64 -9.94
N ALA A 104 16.14 19.73 -9.48
CA ALA A 104 17.22 20.02 -8.53
C ALA A 104 18.47 20.70 -9.14
N HIS A 105 18.33 21.75 -9.99
CA HIS A 105 19.24 22.92 -10.15
C HIS A 105 18.75 23.88 -11.24
N PRO A 106 18.40 25.14 -10.90
CA PRO A 106 19.37 26.23 -10.97
C PRO A 106 19.20 27.22 -9.80
N GLY A 107 20.07 27.15 -8.80
CA GLY A 107 19.99 28.06 -7.64
C GLY A 107 21.17 28.01 -6.70
N SER A 108 22.39 27.73 -7.19
CA SER A 108 23.62 27.90 -6.42
C SER A 108 24.45 29.08 -6.97
N ASN A 109 24.03 30.28 -6.59
CA ASN A 109 24.85 31.50 -6.48
C ASN A 109 23.97 32.50 -5.72
N VAL A 110 24.34 33.16 -4.62
CA VAL A 110 25.57 33.90 -4.33
C VAL A 110 25.72 34.05 -2.80
N VAL A 111 26.89 33.71 -2.25
CA VAL A 111 27.45 34.41 -1.07
C VAL A 111 28.89 34.69 -1.45
N GLY A 112 29.20 35.87 -1.97
CA GLY A 112 29.33 37.07 -1.15
C GLY A 112 30.82 37.24 -0.84
N ALA A 113 31.56 37.74 -1.84
CA ALA A 113 32.93 38.20 -1.63
C ALA A 113 32.92 39.32 -0.58
N LYS A 114 33.63 39.13 0.53
CA LYS A 114 34.12 40.25 1.35
C LYS A 114 35.61 40.10 1.57
N ALA A 115 36.34 40.94 0.85
CA ALA A 115 37.72 41.28 1.13
C ALA A 115 37.83 41.92 2.52
N LYS A 116 38.84 41.53 3.29
CA LYS A 116 39.48 42.43 4.26
C LYS A 116 40.94 42.05 4.49
N ARG A 117 41.81 42.94 4.05
CA ARG A 117 43.18 43.22 4.51
C ARG A 117 43.37 44.73 4.41
N PRO A 118 44.35 45.36 5.09
CA PRO A 118 45.36 44.79 5.98
C PRO A 118 44.99 44.89 7.47
#